data_AF-A0AAD9EDA3-F1
#
_entry.id   AF-A0AAD9EDA3-F1
#
_cell.length_a   1.000
_cell.length_b   1.000
_cell.length_c   1.000
_cell.angle_alpha   90.00
_cell.angle_beta   90.00
_cell.angle_gamma   90.00
#
_symmetry.space_group_name_H-M   'P 1'
#
loop_
_entity.id
_entity.type
_entity.pdbx_description
1 polymer ?
#
loop_
_entity_poly.entity_id
_entity_poly.type
_entity_poly.pdbx_seq_one_letter_code
_entity_poly.pdbx_strand_id
1 'polypeptide(L)'
;MPKVVLELLRRWLSSPQVEVGEKASRVIGDLLETDCELPPPAALPSLTGTDLVRRRAPGQGRMWRRLFHDREPFGLVLALARGEDPAEDVKLSEHQLSLAQGRILRVLPRLASLNIVEVGTSQFPELTGSNDVGLLQLAALRMVDMEDTLMHLSLIDFFETLVSVMRVAEQSHRTMGILRDLVREASKDDQMLKEALRSLPDRTVPEESEQLRTFIRDIMSARG
;
A
#
# COMPACT_ATOMS: atom_id res chain seq x y z
N MET A 1 -18.20 11.05 14.01
CA MET A 1 -17.23 10.08 13.44
C MET A 1 -16.57 10.59 12.14
N PRO A 2 -17.27 11.19 11.16
CA PRO A 2 -16.64 11.61 9.89
C PRO A 2 -15.42 12.54 10.06
N LYS A 3 -15.54 13.55 10.93
CA LYS A 3 -14.45 14.51 11.22
C LYS A 3 -13.20 13.86 11.83
N VAL A 4 -13.37 12.83 12.67
CA VAL A 4 -12.24 12.15 13.34
C VAL A 4 -11.38 11.42 12.32
N VAL A 5 -12.01 10.78 11.32
CA VAL A 5 -11.29 10.09 10.25
C VAL A 5 -10.47 11.08 9.42
N LEU A 6 -11.07 12.22 9.05
CA LEU A 6 -10.37 13.25 8.27
C LEU A 6 -9.18 13.83 9.04
N GLU A 7 -9.37 14.15 10.32
CA GLU A 7 -8.27 14.63 11.17
C GLU A 7 -7.18 13.56 11.36
N LEU A 8 -7.55 12.28 11.48
CA LEU A 8 -6.57 11.20 11.53
C LEU A 8 -5.77 11.11 10.23
N LEU A 9 -6.41 11.16 9.07
CA LEU A 9 -5.76 11.12 7.76
C LEU A 9 -4.85 12.34 7.55
N ARG A 10 -5.31 13.53 7.93
CA ARG A 10 -4.51 14.74 7.90
C ARG A 10 -3.29 14.59 8.79
N ARG A 11 -3.45 14.25 10.07
CA ARG A 11 -2.33 14.06 11.00
C ARG A 11 -1.38 12.96 10.57
N TRP A 12 -1.89 11.91 9.95
CA TRP A 12 -1.09 10.84 9.38
C TRP A 12 -0.14 11.35 8.30
N LEU A 13 -0.61 12.15 7.35
CA LEU A 13 0.18 12.54 6.18
C LEU A 13 0.90 13.88 6.34
N SER A 14 0.31 14.87 7.03
CA SER A 14 0.89 16.22 7.15
C SER A 14 1.78 16.44 8.38
N SER A 15 1.76 15.53 9.38
CA SER A 15 2.59 15.71 10.58
C SER A 15 4.09 15.72 10.25
N PRO A 16 4.85 16.76 10.66
CA PRO A 16 6.30 16.79 10.49
C PRO A 16 7.03 15.82 11.43
N GLN A 17 6.37 15.41 12.54
CA GLN A 17 6.95 14.47 13.49
C GLN A 17 6.77 13.03 12.97
N VAL A 18 7.88 12.35 12.69
CA VAL A 18 7.90 10.97 12.19
C VAL A 18 7.12 10.04 13.12
N GLU A 19 7.35 10.11 14.43
CA GLU A 19 6.69 9.24 15.41
C GLU A 19 5.16 9.34 15.40
N VAL A 20 4.62 10.55 15.15
CA VAL A 20 3.17 10.76 15.04
C VAL A 20 2.63 10.09 13.79
N GLY A 21 3.31 10.25 12.65
CA GLY A 21 2.97 9.60 11.40
C GLY A 21 3.02 8.08 11.50
N GLU A 22 4.03 7.52 12.18
CA GLU A 22 4.17 6.07 12.40
C GLU A 22 3.08 5.51 13.32
N LYS A 23 2.71 6.24 14.38
CA LYS A 23 1.57 5.87 15.24
C LYS A 23 0.25 5.91 14.46
N ALA A 24 0.04 6.95 13.65
CA ALA A 24 -1.16 7.07 12.81
C ALA A 24 -1.22 5.96 11.74
N SER A 25 -0.09 5.61 11.12
CA SER A 25 0.01 4.49 10.16
C SER A 25 -0.44 3.17 10.79
N ARG A 26 0.02 2.90 12.02
CA ARG A 26 -0.41 1.72 12.80
C ARG A 26 -1.91 1.75 13.08
N VAL A 27 -2.43 2.86 13.61
CA VAL A 27 -3.87 3.00 13.90
C VAL A 27 -4.73 2.78 12.66
N ILE A 28 -4.35 3.36 11.51
CA ILE A 28 -5.08 3.19 10.24
C ILE A 28 -5.03 1.74 9.78
N GLY A 29 -3.84 1.12 9.81
CA GLY A 29 -3.68 -0.29 9.45
C GLY A 29 -4.50 -1.22 10.35
N ASP A 30 -4.46 -1.03 11.66
CA ASP A 30 -5.18 -1.85 12.64
C ASP A 30 -6.70 -1.67 12.53
N LEU A 31 -7.15 -0.44 12.30
CA LEU A 31 -8.57 -0.13 12.11
C LEU A 31 -9.11 -0.78 10.84
N LEU A 32 -8.40 -0.66 9.72
CA LEU A 32 -8.80 -1.27 8.45
C LEU A 32 -8.70 -2.79 8.50
N GLU A 33 -7.69 -3.37 9.15
CA GLU A 33 -7.62 -4.82 9.34
C GLU A 33 -8.81 -5.34 10.15
N THR A 34 -9.11 -4.69 11.28
CA THR A 34 -10.22 -5.08 12.16
C THR A 34 -11.57 -4.98 11.45
N ASP A 35 -11.76 -3.94 10.64
CA ASP A 35 -13.01 -3.69 9.93
C ASP A 35 -13.11 -4.39 8.57
N CYS A 36 -12.07 -5.10 8.11
CA CYS A 36 -12.07 -5.78 6.82
C CYS A 36 -13.19 -6.83 6.72
N GLU A 37 -14.07 -6.68 5.72
CA GLU A 37 -15.24 -7.54 5.51
C GLU A 37 -14.93 -8.89 4.86
N LEU A 38 -13.74 -9.06 4.27
CA LEU A 38 -13.31 -10.34 3.72
C LEU A 38 -12.95 -11.32 4.85
N PRO A 39 -12.97 -12.65 4.65
CA PRO A 39 -12.54 -13.61 5.66
C PRO A 39 -11.12 -13.36 6.15
N PRO A 40 -10.79 -13.62 7.44
CA PRO A 40 -9.42 -13.53 7.91
C PRO A 40 -8.51 -14.47 7.11
N PRO A 41 -7.32 -14.03 6.70
CA PRO A 41 -6.39 -14.89 6.00
C PRO A 41 -5.98 -16.06 6.91
N ALA A 42 -5.99 -17.28 6.37
CA ALA A 42 -5.75 -18.51 7.14
C ALA A 42 -4.37 -18.56 7.80
N ALA A 43 -3.38 -17.85 7.24
CA ALA A 43 -2.02 -17.75 7.80
C ALA A 43 -1.29 -16.50 7.26
N LEU A 44 -1.33 -15.39 8.00
CA LEU A 44 -0.32 -14.34 7.86
C LEU A 44 0.69 -14.45 9.02
N PRO A 45 2.00 -14.51 8.76
CA PRO A 45 3.02 -14.28 9.79
C PRO A 45 2.79 -12.91 10.45
N SER A 46 3.04 -12.80 11.76
CA SER A 46 2.98 -11.49 12.43
C SER A 46 4.14 -10.63 11.94
N LEU A 47 3.85 -9.65 11.08
CA LEU A 47 4.87 -8.78 10.47
C LEU A 47 5.38 -7.68 11.41
N THR A 48 4.72 -7.46 12.56
CA THR A 48 5.00 -6.30 13.44
C THR A 48 5.52 -6.68 14.83
N GLY A 49 5.77 -7.97 15.12
CA GLY A 49 6.32 -8.42 16.41
C GLY A 49 5.43 -8.13 17.64
N THR A 50 4.26 -7.53 17.43
CA THR A 50 3.21 -7.35 18.43
C THR A 50 2.11 -8.33 18.08
N ASP A 51 1.76 -9.20 19.03
CA ASP A 51 0.57 -10.05 18.97
C ASP A 51 -0.69 -9.17 18.95
N LEU A 52 -0.95 -8.53 17.80
CA LEU A 52 -2.26 -7.98 17.50
C LEU A 52 -3.21 -9.17 17.37
N VAL A 53 -4.32 -9.11 18.10
CA VAL A 53 -5.39 -10.10 18.09
C VAL A 53 -5.82 -10.32 16.63
N ARG A 54 -5.34 -11.41 16.01
CA ARG A 54 -5.78 -11.80 14.67
C ARG A 54 -7.29 -11.88 14.67
N ARG A 55 -7.94 -11.16 13.75
CA ARG A 55 -9.40 -11.16 13.66
C ARG A 55 -9.89 -12.58 13.43
N ARG A 56 -10.80 -13.05 14.28
CA ARG A 56 -11.38 -14.41 14.19
C ARG A 56 -12.61 -14.47 13.28
N ALA A 57 -13.11 -13.30 12.86
CA ALA A 57 -14.29 -13.15 12.03
C ALA A 57 -14.13 -11.92 11.09
N PRO A 58 -14.91 -11.87 10.00
CA PRO A 58 -15.06 -10.66 9.19
C PRO A 58 -15.53 -9.44 9.99
N GLY A 59 -15.01 -8.27 9.62
CA GLY A 59 -15.48 -6.96 10.08
C GLY A 59 -16.70 -6.46 9.29
N GLN A 60 -17.02 -5.17 9.42
CA GLN A 60 -18.24 -4.56 8.84
C GLN A 60 -17.98 -3.78 7.54
N GLY A 61 -16.72 -3.61 7.14
CA GLY A 61 -16.30 -2.88 5.95
C GLY A 61 -16.68 -1.40 5.94
N ARG A 62 -17.06 -0.81 7.08
CA ARG A 62 -17.52 0.59 7.17
C ARG A 62 -16.38 1.58 6.99
N MET A 63 -15.23 1.29 7.56
CA MET A 63 -14.02 2.11 7.46
C MET A 63 -13.36 1.97 6.10
N TRP A 64 -13.38 0.79 5.49
CA TRP A 64 -12.96 0.60 4.10
C TRP A 64 -13.78 1.46 3.15
N ARG A 65 -15.12 1.34 3.21
CA ARG A 65 -16.02 2.19 2.42
C ARG A 65 -15.81 3.67 2.72
N ARG A 66 -15.66 4.06 3.99
CA ARG A 66 -15.38 5.46 4.32
C ARG A 66 -14.07 5.96 3.72
N LEU A 67 -13.04 5.13 3.59
CA LEU A 67 -11.75 5.56 3.04
C LEU A 67 -11.71 5.54 1.51
N PHE A 68 -12.28 4.51 0.88
CA PHE A 68 -12.13 4.27 -0.56
C PHE A 68 -13.38 4.60 -1.38
N HIS A 69 -14.57 4.67 -0.76
CA HIS A 69 -15.84 4.93 -1.44
C HIS A 69 -16.46 6.30 -1.10
N ASP A 70 -15.91 7.02 -0.12
CA ASP A 70 -16.31 8.40 0.13
C ASP A 70 -15.26 9.36 -0.44
N ARG A 71 -15.73 10.31 -1.26
CA ARG A 71 -14.87 11.22 -2.03
C ARG A 71 -13.95 12.05 -1.15
N GLU A 72 -14.47 12.51 -0.01
CA GLU A 72 -13.79 13.47 0.85
C GLU A 72 -12.54 12.86 1.53
N PRO A 73 -12.61 11.71 2.24
CA PRO A 73 -11.41 11.05 2.77
C PRO A 73 -10.42 10.61 1.68
N PHE A 74 -10.91 10.01 0.58
CA PHE A 74 -10.04 9.55 -0.50
C PHE A 74 -9.31 10.72 -1.18
N GLY A 75 -10.05 11.78 -1.50
CA GLY A 75 -9.51 13.01 -2.07
C GLY A 75 -8.48 13.68 -1.16
N LEU A 76 -8.71 13.69 0.15
CA LEU A 76 -7.73 14.22 1.12
C LEU A 76 -6.42 13.45 1.09
N VAL A 77 -6.45 12.11 1.03
CA VAL A 77 -5.23 11.29 0.91
C VAL A 77 -4.48 11.63 -0.36
N LEU A 78 -5.18 11.74 -1.50
CA LEU A 78 -4.56 12.07 -2.78
C LEU A 78 -3.98 13.50 -2.82
N ALA A 79 -4.67 14.47 -2.22
CA ALA A 79 -4.20 15.85 -2.14
C ALA A 79 -2.91 15.92 -1.30
N LEU A 80 -2.91 15.32 -0.11
CA LEU A 80 -1.75 15.32 0.78
C LEU A 80 -0.55 14.58 0.16
N ALA A 81 -0.80 13.50 -0.59
CA ALA A 81 0.22 12.78 -1.35
C ALA A 81 0.81 13.57 -2.53
N ARG A 82 0.17 14.68 -2.92
CA ARG A 82 0.65 15.67 -3.91
C ARG A 82 1.23 16.92 -3.25
N GLY A 83 1.28 16.97 -1.92
CA GLY A 83 1.79 18.12 -1.17
C GLY A 83 0.76 19.22 -0.93
N GLU A 84 -0.53 18.93 -1.11
CA GLU A 84 -1.62 19.89 -1.00
C GLU A 84 -2.49 19.55 0.23
N ASP A 85 -2.57 20.44 1.22
CA ASP A 85 -3.53 20.29 2.32
C ASP A 85 -4.73 21.23 2.10
N PRO A 86 -5.93 20.74 1.76
CA PRO A 86 -7.05 21.61 1.42
C PRO A 86 -7.57 22.52 2.55
N ALA A 87 -7.13 22.37 3.81
CA ALA A 87 -7.51 23.30 4.88
C ALA A 87 -6.39 24.27 5.29
N GLU A 88 -5.16 24.02 4.86
CA GLU A 88 -4.05 24.92 5.08
C GLU A 88 -3.70 25.47 3.71
N ASP A 89 -3.83 26.77 3.45
CA ASP A 89 -3.46 27.41 2.17
C ASP A 89 -1.93 27.37 1.90
N VAL A 90 -1.23 26.38 2.45
CA VAL A 90 0.21 26.18 2.45
C VAL A 90 0.51 24.78 1.91
N LYS A 91 1.41 24.72 0.92
CA LYS A 91 1.92 23.45 0.39
C LYS A 91 2.88 22.80 1.38
N LEU A 92 2.86 21.47 1.44
CA LEU A 92 3.86 20.71 2.18
C LEU A 92 5.26 21.00 1.60
N SER A 93 6.27 21.07 2.48
CA SER A 93 7.67 21.07 2.03
C SER A 93 8.01 19.76 1.32
N GLU A 94 9.03 19.75 0.46
CA GLU A 94 9.51 18.53 -0.22
C GLU A 94 9.77 17.39 0.77
N HIS A 95 10.41 17.70 1.90
CA HIS A 95 10.63 16.72 2.96
C HIS A 95 9.33 16.14 3.54
N GLN A 96 8.32 16.99 3.80
CA GLN A 96 7.02 16.52 4.28
C GLN A 96 6.27 15.71 3.24
N LEU A 97 6.39 16.06 1.96
CA LEU A 97 5.83 15.30 0.85
C LEU A 97 6.45 13.90 0.79
N SER A 98 7.77 13.78 0.84
CA SER A 98 8.47 12.49 0.88
C SER A 98 8.04 11.66 2.11
N LEU A 99 7.88 12.29 3.28
CA LEU A 99 7.34 11.60 4.47
C LEU A 99 5.91 11.10 4.26
N ALA A 100 5.02 11.92 3.68
CA ALA A 100 3.64 11.54 3.40
C ALA A 100 3.57 10.35 2.44
N GLN A 101 4.31 10.41 1.33
CA GLN A 101 4.37 9.34 0.34
C GLN A 101 4.97 8.05 0.91
N GLY A 102 6.07 8.15 1.68
CA GLY A 102 6.66 7.01 2.37
C GLY A 102 5.70 6.33 3.35
N ARG A 103 4.88 7.11 4.08
CA ARG A 103 3.84 6.55 4.97
C ARG A 103 2.74 5.80 4.22
N ILE A 104 2.33 6.30 3.06
CA ILE A 104 1.37 5.61 2.18
C ILE A 104 1.97 4.28 1.71
N LEU A 105 3.21 4.30 1.21
CA LEU A 105 3.92 3.11 0.77
C LEU A 105 4.04 2.06 1.89
N ARG A 106 4.31 2.46 3.15
CA ARG A 106 4.41 1.51 4.27
C ARG A 106 3.11 0.82 4.65
N VAL A 107 1.96 1.47 4.45
CA VAL A 107 0.65 0.90 4.82
C VAL A 107 0.08 -0.01 3.73
N LEU A 108 0.35 0.32 2.46
CA LEU A 108 -0.29 -0.34 1.32
C LEU A 108 -0.05 -1.86 1.20
N PRO A 109 1.14 -2.43 1.47
CA PRO A 109 1.34 -3.88 1.42
C PRO A 109 0.38 -4.64 2.35
N ARG A 110 0.23 -4.15 3.59
CA ARG A 110 -0.72 -4.72 4.55
C ARG A 110 -2.14 -4.64 4.03
N LEU A 111 -2.57 -3.48 3.52
CA LEU A 111 -3.93 -3.31 3.00
C LEU A 111 -4.19 -4.15 1.74
N ALA A 112 -3.20 -4.28 0.85
CA ALA A 112 -3.30 -5.12 -0.34
C ALA A 112 -3.47 -6.61 0.03
N SER A 113 -2.74 -7.08 1.05
CA SER A 113 -2.90 -8.45 1.55
C SER A 113 -4.29 -8.74 2.12
N LEU A 114 -5.01 -7.70 2.57
CA LEU A 114 -6.37 -7.80 3.07
C LEU A 114 -7.38 -7.72 1.93
N ASN A 115 -7.23 -6.73 1.04
CA ASN A 115 -8.13 -6.51 -0.09
C ASN A 115 -7.44 -5.68 -1.21
N ILE A 116 -6.62 -6.34 -2.03
CA ILE A 116 -5.91 -5.68 -3.15
C ILE A 116 -6.87 -5.05 -4.16
N VAL A 117 -8.07 -5.59 -4.31
CA VAL A 117 -9.08 -5.06 -5.23
C VAL A 117 -9.50 -3.66 -4.80
N GLU A 118 -9.78 -3.48 -3.51
CA GLU A 118 -10.27 -2.22 -2.95
C GLU A 118 -9.20 -1.12 -3.02
N VAL A 119 -7.94 -1.44 -2.72
CA VAL A 119 -6.83 -0.47 -2.84
C VAL A 119 -6.34 -0.28 -4.27
N GLY A 120 -6.58 -1.27 -5.13
CA GLY A 120 -6.09 -1.35 -6.50
C GLY A 120 -7.08 -0.86 -7.56
N THR A 121 -8.28 -0.45 -7.16
CA THR A 121 -9.30 0.15 -8.04
C THR A 121 -9.84 1.42 -7.42
N SER A 122 -10.63 2.18 -8.17
CA SER A 122 -11.16 3.46 -7.72
C SER A 122 -12.62 3.63 -8.08
N GLN A 123 -13.39 4.18 -7.14
CA GLN A 123 -14.76 4.68 -7.37
C GLN A 123 -14.77 6.12 -7.93
N PHE A 124 -13.59 6.74 -8.03
CA PHE A 124 -13.38 8.13 -8.40
C PHE A 124 -12.39 8.25 -9.58
N PRO A 125 -12.78 7.82 -10.79
CA PRO A 125 -11.92 7.89 -11.97
C PRO A 125 -11.46 9.31 -12.29
N GLU A 126 -12.26 10.33 -11.96
CA GLU A 126 -11.90 11.75 -12.10
C GLU A 126 -10.73 12.18 -11.20
N LEU A 127 -10.44 11.46 -10.11
CA LEU A 127 -9.28 11.72 -9.23
C LEU A 127 -8.06 10.87 -9.58
N THR A 128 -8.27 9.72 -10.23
CA THR A 128 -7.27 8.65 -10.42
C THR A 128 -6.88 8.43 -11.88
N GLY A 129 -7.69 8.92 -12.81
CA GLY A 129 -7.58 8.78 -14.25
C GLY A 129 -8.40 7.62 -14.83
N SER A 130 -8.72 6.57 -14.05
CA SER A 130 -9.53 5.42 -14.50
C SER A 130 -10.01 4.58 -13.31
N ASN A 131 -11.03 3.75 -13.51
CA ASN A 131 -11.53 2.85 -12.46
C ASN A 131 -10.53 1.74 -12.08
N ASP A 132 -9.62 1.39 -12.97
CA ASP A 132 -8.60 0.35 -12.76
C ASP A 132 -7.33 0.87 -12.07
N VAL A 133 -7.33 2.14 -11.66
CA VAL A 133 -6.21 2.79 -10.98
C VAL A 133 -6.68 3.24 -9.59
N GLY A 134 -6.32 2.47 -8.57
CA GLY A 134 -6.55 2.81 -7.17
C GLY A 134 -5.37 3.53 -6.53
N LEU A 135 -5.43 3.68 -5.21
CA LEU A 135 -4.33 4.26 -4.42
C LEU A 135 -3.04 3.45 -4.56
N LEU A 136 -3.14 2.12 -4.69
CA LEU A 136 -1.99 1.24 -4.86
C LEU A 136 -1.18 1.57 -6.12
N GLN A 137 -1.85 1.69 -7.27
CA GLN A 137 -1.20 2.04 -8.55
C GLN A 137 -0.67 3.46 -8.51
N LEU A 138 -1.43 4.42 -7.97
CA LEU A 138 -0.97 5.80 -7.87
C LEU A 138 0.30 5.91 -7.03
N ALA A 139 0.33 5.28 -5.85
CA ALA A 139 1.48 5.32 -4.96
C ALA A 139 2.72 4.70 -5.60
N ALA A 140 2.56 3.51 -6.19
CA ALA A 140 3.67 2.74 -6.72
C ALA A 140 4.20 3.22 -8.07
N LEU A 141 3.36 3.88 -8.88
CA LEU A 141 3.71 4.24 -10.27
C LEU A 141 3.78 5.74 -10.54
N ARG A 142 3.19 6.59 -9.67
CA ARG A 142 3.00 8.01 -9.97
C ARG A 142 3.31 8.98 -8.83
N MET A 143 3.41 8.53 -7.58
CA MET A 143 3.68 9.42 -6.45
C MET A 143 5.18 9.62 -6.22
N VAL A 144 5.98 8.57 -6.40
CA VAL A 144 7.40 8.58 -6.07
C VAL A 144 8.20 9.33 -7.13
N ASP A 145 8.98 10.30 -6.67
CA ASP A 145 10.06 10.86 -7.46
C ASP A 145 11.24 9.87 -7.47
N MET A 146 11.55 9.35 -8.67
CA MET A 146 12.62 8.38 -8.87
C MET A 146 14.02 9.02 -8.89
N GLU A 147 14.11 10.35 -8.98
CA GLU A 147 15.38 11.08 -8.86
C GLU A 147 15.82 11.23 -7.39
N ASP A 148 14.87 11.26 -6.46
CA ASP A 148 15.15 11.16 -5.02
C ASP A 148 15.51 9.70 -4.66
N THR A 149 16.80 9.46 -4.46
CA THR A 149 17.34 8.13 -4.15
C THR A 149 16.70 7.49 -2.91
N LEU A 150 16.39 8.28 -1.87
CA LEU A 150 15.78 7.73 -0.64
C LEU A 150 14.33 7.31 -0.89
N MET A 151 13.61 8.06 -1.71
CA MET A 151 12.26 7.73 -2.12
C MET A 151 12.22 6.54 -3.08
N HIS A 152 13.18 6.43 -4.00
CA HIS A 152 13.33 5.25 -4.85
C HIS A 152 13.62 3.99 -4.04
N LEU A 153 14.52 4.04 -3.06
CA LEU A 153 14.77 2.94 -2.13
C LEU A 153 13.52 2.58 -1.31
N SER A 154 12.72 3.56 -0.92
CA SER A 154 11.44 3.33 -0.23
C SER A 154 10.41 2.62 -1.13
N LEU A 155 10.41 2.91 -2.43
CA LEU A 155 9.57 2.21 -3.41
C LEU A 155 10.02 0.75 -3.60
N ILE A 156 11.33 0.50 -3.61
CA ILE A 156 11.88 -0.86 -3.69
C ILE A 156 11.48 -1.67 -2.45
N ASP A 157 11.66 -1.12 -1.24
CA ASP A 157 11.24 -1.75 0.02
C ASP A 157 9.73 -2.04 0.04
N PHE A 158 8.92 -1.13 -0.50
CA PHE A 158 7.49 -1.34 -0.70
C PHE A 158 7.20 -2.56 -1.58
N PHE A 159 7.88 -2.71 -2.73
CA PHE A 159 7.65 -3.83 -3.63
C PHE A 159 8.15 -5.16 -3.05
N GLU A 160 9.29 -5.18 -2.37
CA GLU A 160 9.77 -6.37 -1.66
C GLU A 160 8.78 -6.83 -0.60
N THR A 161 8.26 -5.88 0.18
CA THR A 161 7.25 -6.14 1.20
C THR A 161 5.93 -6.61 0.56
N LEU A 162 5.43 -5.91 -0.48
CA LEU A 162 4.20 -6.26 -1.17
C LEU A 162 4.26 -7.68 -1.74
N VAL A 163 5.33 -8.03 -2.45
CA VAL A 163 5.49 -9.37 -3.02
C VAL A 163 5.54 -10.44 -1.93
N SER A 164 6.26 -10.18 -0.84
CA SER A 164 6.38 -11.12 0.28
C SER A 164 5.03 -11.40 0.96
N VAL A 165 4.24 -10.35 1.23
CA VAL A 165 2.93 -10.51 1.87
C VAL A 165 1.88 -11.06 0.93
N MET A 166 1.92 -10.67 -0.35
CA MET A 166 0.95 -11.17 -1.32
C MET A 166 1.19 -12.66 -1.61
N ARG A 167 2.42 -13.16 -1.63
CA ARG A 167 2.72 -14.60 -1.81
C ARG A 167 1.87 -15.51 -0.91
N VAL A 168 1.63 -15.08 0.33
CA VAL A 168 0.88 -15.85 1.34
C VAL A 168 -0.60 -15.45 1.47
N ALA A 169 -1.00 -14.35 0.84
CA ALA A 169 -2.39 -13.90 0.81
C ALA A 169 -3.25 -14.80 -0.08
N GLU A 170 -4.56 -14.80 0.15
CA GLU A 170 -5.49 -15.58 -0.68
C GLU A 170 -5.49 -15.05 -2.13
N GLN A 171 -5.15 -15.94 -3.06
CA GLN A 171 -4.98 -15.58 -4.47
C GLN A 171 -6.19 -15.95 -5.30
N SER A 172 -6.97 -14.94 -5.69
CA SER A 172 -7.91 -15.06 -6.80
C SER A 172 -7.22 -14.72 -8.13
N HIS A 173 -7.79 -15.14 -9.26
CA HIS A 173 -7.29 -14.74 -10.58
C HIS A 173 -7.26 -13.20 -10.73
N ARG A 174 -8.24 -12.49 -10.16
CA ARG A 174 -8.29 -11.03 -10.17
C ARG A 174 -7.17 -10.41 -9.33
N THR A 175 -6.94 -10.92 -8.12
CA THR A 175 -5.85 -10.51 -7.21
C THR A 175 -4.50 -10.62 -7.92
N MET A 176 -4.23 -11.77 -8.54
CA MET A 176 -2.99 -12.02 -9.28
C MET A 176 -2.87 -11.14 -10.53
N GLY A 177 -3.98 -10.82 -11.20
CA GLY A 177 -3.99 -9.89 -12.33
C GLY A 177 -3.50 -8.50 -11.93
N ILE A 178 -4.09 -7.93 -10.87
CA ILE A 178 -3.71 -6.60 -10.35
C ILE A 178 -2.23 -6.58 -9.94
N LEU A 179 -1.78 -7.59 -9.19
CA LEU A 179 -0.39 -7.66 -8.73
C LEU A 179 0.61 -7.78 -9.90
N ARG A 180 0.31 -8.63 -10.89
CA ARG A 180 1.15 -8.80 -12.09
C ARG A 180 1.27 -7.49 -12.86
N ASP A 181 0.13 -6.86 -13.15
CA ASP A 181 0.10 -5.65 -13.94
C ASP A 181 0.88 -4.52 -13.22
N LEU A 182 0.73 -4.40 -11.90
CA LEU A 182 1.48 -3.45 -11.07
C LEU A 182 3.00 -3.69 -11.09
N VAL A 183 3.44 -4.91 -10.77
CA VAL A 183 4.88 -5.25 -10.67
C VAL A 183 5.56 -5.13 -12.02
N ARG A 184 4.88 -5.52 -13.11
CA ARG A 184 5.42 -5.40 -14.46
C ARG A 184 5.58 -3.95 -14.89
N GLU A 185 4.56 -3.12 -14.65
CA GLU A 185 4.63 -1.71 -15.04
C GLU A 185 5.74 -0.99 -14.26
N ALA A 186 5.81 -1.19 -12.94
CA ALA A 186 6.84 -0.57 -12.11
C ALA A 186 8.26 -1.04 -12.47
N SER A 187 8.41 -2.33 -12.76
CA SER A 187 9.73 -2.88 -13.08
C SER A 187 10.16 -2.62 -14.52
N LYS A 188 9.28 -2.21 -15.44
CA LYS A 188 9.60 -2.13 -16.89
C LYS A 188 10.94 -1.46 -17.19
N ASP A 189 11.14 -0.28 -16.63
CA ASP A 189 12.32 0.58 -16.85
C ASP A 189 13.16 0.79 -15.56
N ASP A 190 12.90 0.02 -14.50
CA ASP A 190 13.62 0.08 -13.23
C ASP A 190 14.46 -1.18 -13.00
N GLN A 191 15.74 -1.09 -13.38
CA GLN A 191 16.68 -2.20 -13.23
C GLN A 191 16.99 -2.50 -11.75
N MET A 192 17.02 -1.48 -10.89
CA MET A 192 17.31 -1.65 -9.47
C MET A 192 16.18 -2.45 -8.80
N LEU A 193 14.92 -2.12 -9.11
CA LEU A 193 13.76 -2.89 -8.66
C LEU A 193 13.78 -4.33 -9.18
N LYS A 194 14.12 -4.54 -10.47
CA LYS A 194 14.23 -5.91 -11.02
C LYS A 194 15.25 -6.75 -10.24
N GLU A 195 16.41 -6.18 -9.94
CA GLU A 195 17.48 -6.88 -9.21
C GLU A 195 17.12 -7.13 -7.75
N ALA A 196 16.50 -6.14 -7.10
CA ALA A 196 15.99 -6.25 -5.74
C ALA A 196 14.99 -7.41 -5.60
N LEU A 197 13.98 -7.47 -6.49
CA LEU A 197 13.01 -8.57 -6.52
C LEU A 197 13.66 -9.91 -6.84
N ARG A 198 14.57 -9.99 -7.81
CA ARG A 198 15.23 -11.26 -8.18
C ARG A 198 16.12 -11.83 -7.07
N SER A 199 16.76 -10.97 -6.29
CA SER A 199 17.63 -11.35 -5.18
C SER A 199 16.90 -11.53 -3.84
N LEU A 200 15.63 -11.13 -3.75
CA LEU A 200 14.83 -11.26 -2.54
C LEU A 200 14.77 -12.70 -1.97
N PRO A 201 14.61 -13.76 -2.80
CA PRO A 201 14.67 -15.15 -2.30
C PRO A 201 15.99 -15.52 -1.63
N ASP A 202 17.11 -14.93 -2.05
CA ASP A 202 18.44 -15.24 -1.53
C ASP A 202 18.67 -14.59 -0.15
N ARG A 203 17.86 -13.57 0.19
CA ARG A 203 17.82 -12.88 1.48
C ARG A 203 16.67 -13.33 2.39
N THR A 204 15.91 -14.34 1.96
CA THR A 204 14.78 -14.92 2.70
C THR A 204 15.21 -16.24 3.35
N VAL A 205 14.51 -16.65 4.42
CA VAL A 205 14.76 -17.93 5.08
C VAL A 205 14.68 -19.11 4.09
N PRO A 206 15.56 -20.13 4.18
CA PRO A 206 15.65 -21.21 3.18
C PRO A 206 14.32 -21.93 2.92
N GLU A 207 13.47 -22.07 3.93
CA GLU A 207 12.18 -22.76 3.87
C GLU A 207 11.17 -22.04 2.95
N GLU A 208 11.28 -20.71 2.82
CA GLU A 208 10.38 -19.90 1.99
C GLU A 208 11.01 -19.47 0.65
N SER A 209 12.32 -19.62 0.51
CA SER A 209 13.10 -19.11 -0.63
C SER A 209 12.61 -19.63 -1.99
N GLU A 210 12.43 -20.96 -2.14
CA GLU A 210 11.99 -21.53 -3.42
C GLU A 210 10.56 -21.16 -3.81
N GLN A 211 9.66 -21.06 -2.83
CA GLN A 211 8.28 -20.63 -3.06
C GLN A 211 8.24 -19.18 -3.50
N LEU A 212 9.03 -18.31 -2.85
CA LEU A 212 9.15 -16.91 -3.21
C LEU A 212 9.76 -16.74 -4.61
N ARG A 213 10.81 -17.50 -4.94
CA ARG A 213 11.44 -17.47 -6.27
C ARG A 213 10.45 -17.84 -7.37
N THR A 214 9.65 -18.87 -7.14
CA THR A 214 8.60 -19.29 -8.09
C THR A 214 7.53 -18.22 -8.23
N PHE A 215 7.05 -17.66 -7.13
CA PHE A 215 6.05 -16.59 -7.13
C PHE A 215 6.52 -15.35 -7.88
N ILE A 216 7.76 -14.91 -7.65
CA ILE A 216 8.38 -13.76 -8.33
C ILE A 216 8.49 -14.01 -9.83
N ARG A 217 8.90 -15.22 -10.23
CA ARG A 217 8.94 -15.60 -11.65
C ARG A 217 7.56 -15.52 -12.30
N ASP A 218 6.53 -16.01 -11.61
CA ASP A 218 5.16 -16.03 -12.12
C ASP A 218 4.59 -14.62 -12.29
N ILE A 219 4.85 -13.70 -11.36
CA ILE A 219 4.35 -12.32 -11.47
C ILE A 219 5.12 -11.50 -12.51
N MET A 220 6.42 -11.77 -12.69
CA MET A 220 7.27 -11.07 -13.67
C MET A 220 7.24 -11.65 -15.08
N SER A 221 6.84 -12.92 -15.26
CA SER A 221 6.70 -13.56 -16.59
C SER A 221 5.75 -12.75 -17.48
N ALA A 222 5.87 -12.78 -18.82
CA ALA A 222 4.90 -12.14 -19.72
C ALA A 222 3.60 -12.97 -19.80
N ARG A 223 2.44 -12.35 -20.11
CA ARG A 223 1.23 -13.14 -20.42
C ARG A 223 1.55 -13.97 -21.68
N GLY A 224 1.55 -15.29 -21.55
CA GLY A 224 1.45 -16.20 -22.70
C GLY A 224 0.09 -16.07 -23.36
#